data_AF-A0A538A1J9-F1
#
_entry.id   AF-A0A538A1J9-F1
#
_cell.length_a   1.000
_cell.length_b   1.000
_cell.length_c   1.000
_cell.angle_alpha   90.00
_cell.angle_beta   90.00
_cell.angle_gamma   90.00
#
_symmetry.space_group_name_H-M   'P 1'
#
loop_
_entity.id
_entity.type
_entity.pdbx_description
1 polymer ?
#
loop_
_entity_poly.entity_id
_entity_poly.type
_entity_poly.pdbx_seq_one_letter_code
_entity_poly.pdbx_strand_id
1 'polypeptide(L)'
;MTPLVYQAARRLREAHAALLELEAGSSQGEVEARLRMHPYAAKMLMRRLRGASPADLRAATCAVADLEWWTRGGSEYPDDVALTLAVRRAAGAGAGAG
;
A
#
# COMPACT_ATOMS: atom_id res chain seq x y z
N MET A 1 16.98 -6.28 -2.50
CA MET A 1 15.62 -5.88 -2.93
C MET A 1 14.58 -6.12 -1.83
N THR A 2 14.59 -7.30 -1.21
CA THR A 2 13.61 -7.75 -0.20
C THR A 2 13.33 -6.77 0.95
N PRO A 3 14.31 -6.07 1.56
CA PRO A 3 14.03 -5.13 2.64
C PRO A 3 13.17 -3.93 2.20
N LEU A 4 13.36 -3.44 0.96
CA LEU A 4 12.59 -2.33 0.41
C LEU A 4 11.15 -2.76 0.11
N VAL A 5 10.97 -3.94 -0.49
CA VAL A 5 9.65 -4.50 -0.80
C VAL A 5 8.84 -4.72 0.48
N TYR A 6 9.47 -5.30 1.52
CA TYR A 6 8.83 -5.47 2.83
C TYR A 6 8.39 -4.13 3.44
N GLN A 7 9.26 -3.11 3.42
CA GLN A 7 8.92 -1.79 3.96
C GLN A 7 7.79 -1.11 3.18
N ALA A 8 7.76 -1.28 1.85
CA ALA A 8 6.66 -0.79 1.01
C ALA A 8 5.34 -1.51 1.34
N ALA A 9 5.35 -2.84 1.41
CA ALA A 9 4.19 -3.65 1.77
C ALA A 9 3.62 -3.24 3.14
N ARG A 10 4.51 -3.06 4.12
CA ARG A 10 4.12 -2.57 5.45
C ARG A 10 3.47 -1.19 5.40
N ARG A 11 4.04 -0.25 4.64
CA ARG A 11 3.50 1.11 4.55
C ARG A 11 2.13 1.15 3.86
N LEU A 12 1.91 0.31 2.86
CA LEU A 12 0.61 0.15 2.21
C LEU A 12 -0.43 -0.43 3.17
N ARG A 13 -0.07 -1.41 4.02
CA ARG A 13 -0.96 -1.92 5.07
C ARG A 13 -1.36 -0.85 6.08
N GLU A 14 -0.40 -0.04 6.53
CA GLU A 14 -0.67 1.09 7.45
C GLU A 14 -1.60 2.12 6.79
N ALA A 15 -1.40 2.41 5.50
CA ALA A 15 -2.24 3.31 4.73
C ALA A 15 -3.67 2.77 4.52
N HIS A 16 -3.81 1.47 4.24
CA HIS A 16 -5.10 0.81 4.08
C HIS A 16 -5.90 0.80 5.39
N ALA A 17 -5.25 0.48 6.52
CA ALA A 17 -5.89 0.54 7.83
C ALA A 17 -6.39 1.97 8.15
N ALA A 18 -5.56 2.99 7.90
CA ALA A 18 -5.95 4.39 8.10
C ALA A 18 -7.17 4.78 7.24
N LEU A 19 -7.23 4.33 5.99
CA LEU A 19 -8.35 4.61 5.09
C LEU A 19 -9.65 3.95 5.57
N LEU A 20 -9.59 2.70 6.05
CA LEU A 20 -10.75 2.01 6.63
C LEU A 20 -11.27 2.72 7.90
N GLU A 21 -10.37 3.23 8.74
CA GLU A 21 -10.78 3.99 9.93
C GLU A 21 -11.52 5.29 9.57
N LEU A 22 -11.11 5.97 8.50
CA LEU A 22 -11.79 7.17 7.98
C LEU A 22 -13.18 6.83 7.43
N GLU A 23 -13.30 5.74 6.66
CA GLU A 23 -14.60 5.28 6.14
C GLU A 23 -15.56 4.87 7.27
N ALA A 24 -15.02 4.30 8.34
CA ALA A 24 -15.76 4.01 9.56
C ALA A 24 -16.17 5.26 10.37
N GLY A 25 -15.81 6.46 9.92
CA GLY A 25 -16.21 7.73 10.51
C GLY A 25 -15.21 8.34 11.51
N SER A 26 -14.02 7.75 11.66
CA SER A 26 -12.97 8.37 12.50
C SER A 26 -12.53 9.70 11.90
N SER A 27 -12.24 10.69 12.73
CA SER A 27 -11.68 11.96 12.26
C SER A 27 -10.24 11.80 11.79
N GLN A 28 -9.80 12.66 10.87
CA GLN A 28 -8.41 12.66 10.40
C GLN A 28 -7.40 12.82 11.57
N GLY A 29 -7.72 13.63 12.58
CA GLY A 29 -6.84 13.83 13.73
C GLY A 29 -6.65 12.58 14.59
N GLU A 30 -7.72 11.80 14.79
CA GLU A 30 -7.65 10.53 15.53
C GLU A 30 -6.81 9.50 14.79
N VAL A 31 -6.99 9.40 13.46
CA VAL A 31 -6.21 8.48 12.63
C VAL A 31 -4.74 8.89 12.59
N GLU A 32 -4.43 10.18 12.43
CA GLU A 32 -3.05 10.70 12.48
C GLU A 32 -2.34 10.36 13.80
N ALA A 33 -3.04 10.47 14.93
CA ALA A 33 -2.49 10.18 16.25
C ALA A 33 -2.16 8.70 16.49
N ARG A 34 -2.82 7.78 15.78
CA ARG A 34 -2.59 6.32 15.87
C ARG A 34 -1.45 5.82 14.98
N LEU A 35 -1.08 6.59 13.96
CA LEU A 35 0.00 6.22 13.06
C LEU A 35 1.36 6.25 13.78
N ARG A 36 2.12 5.15 13.71
CA ARG A 36 3.46 5.02 14.32
C ARG A 36 4.55 5.73 13.51
N MET A 37 4.37 7.01 13.21
CA MET A 37 5.31 7.84 12.45
C MET A 37 5.31 9.29 12.94
N HIS A 38 6.33 10.06 12.53
CA HIS A 38 6.41 11.48 12.86
C HIS A 38 5.18 12.24 12.34
N PRO A 39 4.64 13.25 13.07
CA PRO A 39 3.40 13.95 12.70
C PRO A 39 3.39 14.51 11.28
N TYR A 40 4.53 15.02 10.80
CA TYR A 40 4.65 15.49 9.43
C TYR A 40 4.43 14.37 8.39
N ALA A 41 4.99 13.18 8.62
CA ALA A 41 4.82 12.03 7.73
C ALA A 41 3.37 11.51 7.75
N ALA A 42 2.74 11.49 8.93
CA ALA A 42 1.32 11.14 9.07
C ALA A 42 0.44 12.09 8.24
N LYS A 43 0.63 13.40 8.37
CA LYS A 43 -0.07 14.41 7.56
C LYS A 43 0.16 14.20 6.06
N MET A 44 1.38 13.90 5.63
CA MET A 44 1.66 13.65 4.20
C MET A 44 0.99 12.38 3.69
N LEU A 45 0.93 11.32 4.50
CA LEU A 45 0.18 10.11 4.17
C LEU A 45 -1.31 10.40 4.03
N MET A 46 -1.91 11.08 5.02
CA MET A 46 -3.33 11.46 4.97
C MET A 46 -3.67 12.30 3.74
N ARG A 47 -2.79 13.24 3.36
CA ARG A 47 -2.97 14.04 2.14
C ARG A 47 -3.00 13.19 0.86
N ARG A 48 -2.23 12.10 0.80
CA ARG A 48 -2.19 11.15 -0.33
C ARG A 48 -3.37 10.19 -0.35
N LEU A 49 -3.94 9.87 0.82
CA LEU A 49 -5.11 9.01 0.95
C LEU A 49 -6.43 9.68 0.57
N ARG A 50 -6.46 11.02 0.44
CA ARG A 50 -7.66 11.72 0.01
C ARG A 50 -8.08 11.31 -1.40
N GLY A 51 -9.32 10.85 -1.52
CA GLY A 51 -9.87 10.36 -2.78
C GLY A 51 -9.33 8.98 -3.20
N ALA A 52 -8.55 8.32 -2.35
CA ALA A 52 -8.15 6.94 -2.59
C ALA A 52 -9.30 5.97 -2.27
N SER A 53 -9.41 4.91 -3.06
CA SER A 53 -10.32 3.79 -2.82
C SER A 53 -9.64 2.76 -1.90
N PRO A 54 -10.30 2.29 -0.82
CA PRO A 54 -9.77 1.20 -0.01
C PRO A 54 -9.61 -0.09 -0.80
N ALA A 55 -10.52 -0.36 -1.75
CA ALA A 55 -10.41 -1.51 -2.62
C ALA A 55 -9.13 -1.46 -3.47
N ASP A 56 -8.81 -0.29 -4.03
CA ASP A 56 -7.62 -0.10 -4.86
C ASP A 56 -6.35 -0.24 -4.02
N LEU A 57 -6.35 0.36 -2.82
CA LEU A 57 -5.23 0.30 -1.89
C LEU A 57 -5.02 -1.11 -1.35
N ARG A 58 -6.10 -1.88 -1.15
CA ARG A 58 -6.03 -3.31 -0.83
C ARG A 58 -5.41 -4.10 -1.98
N ALA A 59 -5.86 -3.89 -3.20
CA ALA A 59 -5.32 -4.56 -4.38
C ALA A 59 -3.81 -4.26 -4.57
N ALA A 60 -3.41 -3.01 -4.39
CA ALA A 60 -2.00 -2.60 -4.41
C ALA A 60 -1.19 -3.26 -3.28
N THR A 61 -1.75 -3.34 -2.07
CA THR A 61 -1.11 -4.02 -0.93
C THR A 61 -0.87 -5.49 -1.22
N CYS A 62 -1.85 -6.19 -1.81
CA CYS A 62 -1.72 -7.59 -2.21
C CYS A 62 -0.62 -7.76 -3.28
N ALA A 63 -0.60 -6.92 -4.32
CA ALA A 63 0.41 -7.00 -5.37
C ALA A 63 1.85 -6.84 -4.84
N VAL A 64 2.06 -5.94 -3.86
CA VAL A 64 3.40 -5.76 -3.25
C VAL A 64 3.73 -6.89 -2.26
N ALA A 65 2.74 -7.47 -1.59
CA ALA A 65 2.95 -8.68 -0.77
C ALA A 65 3.33 -9.90 -1.64
N ASP A 66 2.71 -10.07 -2.80
CA ASP A 66 3.10 -11.10 -3.78
C ASP A 66 4.56 -10.91 -4.21
N LEU A 67 4.98 -9.67 -4.47
CA LEU A 67 6.38 -9.34 -4.77
C LEU A 67 7.33 -9.67 -3.61
N GLU A 68 6.90 -9.45 -2.36
CA GLU A 68 7.67 -9.79 -1.17
C GLU A 68 7.96 -11.30 -1.11
N TRP A 69 6.97 -12.11 -1.48
CA TRP A 69 7.11 -13.56 -1.60
C TRP A 69 8.00 -13.95 -2.78
N TRP A 70 7.79 -13.36 -3.95
CA TRP A 70 8.57 -13.64 -5.17
C TRP A 70 10.06 -13.36 -4.98
N THR A 71 10.42 -12.23 -4.38
CA THR A 71 11.83 -11.86 -4.09
C THR A 71 12.48 -12.67 -2.97
N ARG A 72 11.77 -13.67 -2.41
CA ARG A 72 12.31 -14.68 -1.47
C ARG A 72 12.41 -16.08 -2.10
N GLY A 73 12.30 -16.18 -3.42
CA GLY A 73 12.37 -17.46 -4.16
C GLY A 73 11.01 -18.10 -4.42
N GLY A 74 9.92 -17.37 -4.19
CA GLY A 74 8.55 -17.84 -4.42
C GLY A 74 8.04 -17.70 -5.86
N SER A 75 8.91 -17.35 -6.81
CA SER A 75 8.57 -17.08 -8.22
C SER A 75 9.49 -17.83 -9.16
N GLU A 76 8.96 -18.19 -10.33
CA GLU A 76 9.75 -18.67 -11.48
C GLU A 76 10.29 -17.51 -12.33
N TYR A 77 9.86 -16.27 -12.07
CA TYR A 77 10.33 -15.09 -12.79
C TYR A 77 11.65 -14.55 -12.22
N PRO A 78 12.54 -14.01 -13.08
CA PRO A 78 13.61 -13.12 -12.63
C PRO A 78 13.08 -11.92 -11.84
N ASP A 79 13.86 -11.43 -10.87
CA ASP A 79 13.45 -10.37 -9.92
C ASP A 79 12.95 -9.08 -10.60
N ASP A 80 13.55 -8.69 -11.72
CA ASP A 80 13.18 -7.49 -12.49
C ASP A 80 11.82 -7.63 -13.20
N VAL A 81 11.53 -8.82 -13.73
CA VAL A 81 10.23 -9.18 -14.31
C VAL A 81 9.17 -9.22 -13.21
N ALA A 82 9.46 -9.88 -12.09
CA ALA A 82 8.58 -9.96 -10.92
C ALA A 82 8.23 -8.55 -10.40
N LEU A 83 9.24 -7.67 -10.27
CA LEU A 83 9.07 -6.28 -9.88
C LEU A 83 8.17 -5.52 -10.88
N THR A 84 8.45 -5.64 -12.17
CA THR A 84 7.69 -4.94 -13.22
C THR A 84 6.21 -5.34 -13.20
N LEU A 85 5.91 -6.63 -13.09
CA LEU A 85 4.53 -7.14 -13.02
C LEU A 85 3.81 -6.65 -11.76
N ALA A 86 4.47 -6.72 -10.60
CA ALA A 86 3.89 -6.27 -9.34
C ALA A 86 3.59 -4.77 -9.33
N VAL A 87 4.51 -3.94 -9.83
CA VAL A 87 4.31 -2.49 -9.92
C VAL A 87 3.16 -2.16 -10.88
N ARG A 88 3.09 -2.81 -12.04
CA ARG A 88 1.96 -2.63 -12.98
C ARG A 88 0.63 -2.99 -12.33
N ARG A 89 0.57 -4.09 -11.59
CA ARG A 89 -0.65 -4.54 -10.89
C ARG A 89 -1.05 -3.56 -9.78
N ALA A 90 -0.08 -3.07 -9.00
CA ALA A 90 -0.32 -2.11 -7.93
C ALA A 90 -0.78 -0.75 -8.46
N ALA A 91 -0.26 -0.30 -9.60
CA ALA A 91 -0.65 0.96 -10.24
C ALA A 91 -1.98 0.86 -11.03
N GLY A 92 -2.34 -0.33 -11.51
CA GLY A 92 -3.50 -0.58 -12.36
C GLY A 92 -4.80 -0.88 -11.63
N ALA A 93 -4.82 -0.88 -10.29
CA ALA A 93 -6.04 -1.14 -9.52
C ALA A 93 -7.16 -0.12 -9.75
N GLY A 94 -6.88 1.05 -10.37
CA GLY A 94 -7.87 2.05 -10.75
C GLY A 94 -8.28 2.06 -12.23
N ALA A 95 -7.82 1.11 -13.07
CA ALA A 95 -8.06 1.14 -14.52
C ALA A 95 -9.12 0.15 -15.04
N GLY A 96 -9.88 -0.49 -14.14
CA GLY A 96 -10.80 -1.59 -14.50
C GLY A 96 -12.22 -1.49 -13.93
N ALA A 97 -12.64 -0.32 -13.46
CA ALA A 97 -14.02 -0.06 -13.05
C ALA A 97 -14.49 1.26 -13.69
N GLY A 98 -14.86 1.18 -14.96
CA GLY A 98 -15.61 2.19 -15.71
C GLY A 98 -16.78 1.51 -16.41
#